data_AF-A0A2I2KVD0-F1
#
_entry.id   AF-A0A2I2KVD0-F1
#
_cell.length_a   1.000
_cell.length_b   1.000
_cell.length_c   1.000
_cell.angle_alpha   90.00
_cell.angle_beta   90.00
_cell.angle_gamma   90.00
#
_symmetry.space_group_name_H-M   'P 1'
#
loop_
_entity.id
_entity.type
_entity.pdbx_description
1 polymer ?
#
loop_
_entity_poly.entity_id
_entity_poly.type
_entity_poly.pdbx_seq_one_letter_code
_entity_poly.pdbx_strand_id
1 'polypeptide(L)'
;MPVHHDLDDHLRRAALYELVHRRRDVRGEFTGAPVAAEVLTRILAAAHAAPSVGLSQPWDFVQIIDGGTRRAFHRHVQRERAVFADTLTGERAERFARIRIDGVLTSSLSLVVTYDPARGGPAVLGRHAIADAGLYSVCLAVQNLWLAATAEGLGVGWVSFYREEFVRDLLGIPAGIRPVAWLCLGPVTRLAARPDLERHGWARRRPLADVVHAERWGARGEPASAGTACGRD
;
A
#
# COMPACT_ATOMS: atom_id res chain seq x y z
N MET A 1 8.14 21.92 -36.99
CA MET A 1 6.76 21.61 -36.57
C MET A 1 6.72 21.59 -35.05
N PRO A 2 5.89 22.41 -34.39
CA PRO A 2 5.82 22.39 -32.93
C PRO A 2 5.21 21.06 -32.50
N VAL A 3 5.88 20.42 -31.55
CA VAL A 3 5.64 19.05 -31.13
C VAL A 3 4.33 19.01 -30.33
N HIS A 4 3.41 18.11 -30.68
CA HIS A 4 2.19 17.82 -29.91
C HIS A 4 2.46 17.25 -28.47
N HIS A 5 3.71 17.30 -28.00
CA HIS A 5 4.20 16.66 -26.78
C HIS A 5 3.69 17.31 -25.48
N ASP A 6 3.39 18.61 -25.52
CA ASP A 6 3.14 19.39 -24.30
C ASP A 6 1.78 19.11 -23.65
N LEU A 7 0.73 18.94 -24.47
CA LEU A 7 -0.61 18.58 -23.99
C LEU A 7 -0.64 17.14 -23.45
N ASP A 8 0.07 16.23 -24.11
CA ASP A 8 0.20 14.83 -23.69
C ASP A 8 0.94 14.71 -22.36
N ASP A 9 2.00 15.49 -22.15
CA ASP A 9 2.75 15.48 -20.89
C ASP A 9 1.98 16.11 -19.74
N HIS A 10 1.25 17.19 -19.99
CA HIS A 10 0.34 17.75 -19.00
C HIS A 10 -0.71 16.72 -18.58
N LEU A 11 -1.33 16.03 -19.53
CA LEU A 11 -2.34 15.00 -19.25
C LEU A 11 -1.75 13.83 -18.47
N ARG A 12 -0.58 13.31 -18.87
CA ARG A 12 0.12 12.22 -18.14
C ARG A 12 0.45 12.62 -16.70
N ARG A 13 0.95 13.83 -16.51
CA ARG A 13 1.27 14.37 -15.18
C ARG A 13 0.01 14.54 -14.33
N ALA A 14 -1.05 15.10 -14.89
CA ALA A 14 -2.33 15.26 -14.20
C ALA A 14 -2.91 13.89 -13.79
N ALA A 15 -2.90 12.90 -14.68
CA ALA A 15 -3.36 11.55 -14.40
C ALA A 15 -2.56 10.88 -13.28
N LEU A 16 -1.23 11.01 -13.29
CA LEU A 16 -0.40 10.48 -12.21
C LEU A 16 -0.78 11.08 -10.85
N TYR A 17 -0.86 12.41 -10.75
CA TYR A 17 -1.22 13.07 -9.49
C TYR A 17 -2.66 12.76 -9.07
N GLU A 18 -3.60 12.63 -10.01
CA GLU A 18 -4.95 12.15 -9.72
C GLU A 18 -4.89 10.78 -9.04
N LEU A 19 -4.19 9.80 -9.61
CA LEU A 19 -4.05 8.46 -9.03
C LEU A 19 -3.39 8.48 -7.64
N VAL A 20 -2.33 9.27 -7.48
CA VAL A 20 -1.64 9.45 -6.19
C VAL A 20 -2.59 10.00 -5.12
N HIS A 21 -3.48 10.94 -5.47
CA HIS A 21 -4.43 11.54 -4.54
C HIS A 21 -5.74 10.75 -4.40
N ARG A 22 -6.11 9.94 -5.37
CA ARG A 22 -7.35 9.16 -5.40
C ARG A 22 -7.22 7.79 -4.75
N ARG A 23 -6.05 7.14 -4.81
CA ARG A 23 -5.83 5.83 -4.16
C ARG A 23 -6.22 5.86 -2.69
N ARG A 24 -6.83 4.81 -2.19
CA ARG A 24 -7.20 4.66 -0.77
C ARG A 24 -6.84 3.27 -0.27
N ASP A 25 -6.68 3.20 1.05
CA ASP A 25 -6.67 1.96 1.83
C ASP A 25 -8.10 1.51 2.05
N VAL A 26 -8.57 0.69 1.10
CA VAL A 26 -9.95 0.22 1.03
C VAL A 26 -10.14 -0.92 2.02
N ARG A 27 -11.21 -0.82 2.82
CA ARG A 27 -11.51 -1.82 3.84
C ARG A 27 -12.95 -2.31 3.73
N GLY A 28 -13.88 -1.41 3.38
CA GLY A 28 -15.31 -1.73 3.37
C GLY A 28 -16.00 -1.71 2.01
N GLU A 29 -15.37 -1.14 0.99
CA GLU A 29 -16.03 -0.78 -0.27
C GLU A 29 -15.91 -1.85 -1.35
N PHE A 30 -15.21 -2.96 -1.09
CA PHE A 30 -15.09 -4.08 -2.01
C PHE A 30 -16.45 -4.70 -2.34
N THR A 31 -16.66 -5.06 -3.60
CA THR A 31 -17.92 -5.66 -4.07
C THR A 31 -17.94 -7.19 -3.96
N GLY A 32 -16.77 -7.82 -3.77
CA GLY A 32 -16.61 -9.29 -3.82
C GLY A 32 -16.53 -9.86 -5.24
N ALA A 33 -16.68 -9.04 -6.29
CA ALA A 33 -16.52 -9.49 -7.67
C ALA A 33 -15.07 -9.92 -7.97
N PRO A 34 -14.84 -10.93 -8.84
CA PRO A 34 -13.50 -11.41 -9.14
C PRO A 34 -12.65 -10.35 -9.85
N VAL A 35 -11.33 -10.44 -9.68
CA VAL A 35 -10.36 -9.66 -10.46
C VAL A 35 -10.04 -10.44 -11.73
N ALA A 36 -10.15 -9.79 -12.91
CA ALA A 36 -9.78 -10.42 -14.17
C ALA A 36 -8.27 -10.73 -14.22
N ALA A 37 -7.90 -11.87 -14.81
CA ALA A 37 -6.51 -12.35 -14.82
C ALA A 37 -5.55 -11.39 -15.55
N GLU A 38 -6.01 -10.79 -16.64
CA GLU A 38 -5.24 -9.84 -17.44
C GLU A 38 -5.01 -8.53 -16.69
N VAL A 39 -6.00 -8.08 -15.92
CA VAL A 39 -5.90 -6.92 -15.03
C VAL A 39 -4.89 -7.19 -13.93
N LEU A 40 -4.99 -8.34 -13.26
CA LEU A 40 -4.02 -8.74 -12.22
C LEU A 40 -2.60 -8.83 -12.77
N THR A 41 -2.43 -9.34 -13.99
CA THR A 41 -1.13 -9.41 -14.66
C THR A 41 -0.51 -8.03 -14.85
N ARG A 42 -1.28 -7.04 -15.33
CA ARG A 42 -0.79 -5.64 -15.48
C ARG A 42 -0.40 -5.02 -14.13
N ILE A 43 -1.20 -5.28 -13.09
CA ILE A 43 -0.94 -4.80 -11.73
C ILE A 43 0.36 -5.40 -11.17
N LEU A 44 0.57 -6.71 -11.34
CA LEU A 44 1.80 -7.39 -10.91
C LEU A 44 3.01 -6.93 -11.73
N ALA A 45 2.85 -6.69 -13.04
CA ALA A 45 3.91 -6.14 -13.87
C ALA A 45 4.35 -4.74 -13.42
N ALA A 46 3.39 -3.87 -13.05
CA ALA A 46 3.68 -2.56 -12.48
C ALA A 46 4.44 -2.66 -11.14
N ALA A 47 4.05 -3.61 -10.28
CA ALA A 47 4.76 -3.91 -9.04
C ALA A 47 6.21 -4.35 -9.31
N HIS A 48 6.40 -5.25 -10.28
CA HIS A 48 7.70 -5.79 -10.65
C HIS A 48 8.65 -4.75 -11.28
N ALA A 49 8.10 -3.68 -11.86
CA ALA A 49 8.85 -2.56 -12.41
C ALA A 49 9.40 -1.58 -11.35
N ALA A 50 9.16 -1.83 -10.05
CA ALA A 50 9.71 -1.00 -8.99
C ALA A 50 11.24 -1.06 -8.92
N PRO A 51 11.91 0.02 -8.48
CA PRO A 51 13.33 -0.03 -8.19
C PRO A 51 13.59 -0.94 -6.99
N SER A 52 14.78 -1.54 -6.96
CA SER A 52 15.25 -2.34 -5.83
C SER A 52 16.74 -2.12 -5.59
N VAL A 53 17.15 -2.23 -4.32
CA VAL A 53 18.57 -2.14 -3.94
C VAL A 53 19.37 -3.18 -4.73
N GLY A 54 20.39 -2.72 -5.47
CA GLY A 54 21.22 -3.59 -6.30
C GLY A 54 20.46 -4.37 -7.37
N LEU A 55 19.28 -3.90 -7.80
CA LEU A 55 18.38 -4.63 -8.69
C LEU A 55 18.01 -6.03 -8.15
N SER A 56 17.98 -6.20 -6.83
CA SER A 56 17.81 -7.52 -6.21
C SER A 56 16.41 -8.12 -6.38
N GLN A 57 15.41 -7.28 -6.72
CA GLN A 57 14.00 -7.66 -6.91
C GLN A 57 13.52 -8.70 -5.87
N PRO A 58 13.61 -8.39 -4.57
CA PRO A 58 13.59 -9.41 -3.51
C PRO A 58 12.18 -9.89 -3.14
N TRP A 59 11.16 -9.54 -3.93
CA TRP A 59 9.76 -9.79 -3.65
C TRP A 59 9.23 -11.04 -4.37
N ASP A 60 8.32 -11.76 -3.73
CA ASP A 60 7.38 -12.67 -4.39
C ASP A 60 5.94 -12.24 -4.08
N PHE A 61 5.00 -12.68 -4.91
CA PHE A 61 3.58 -12.37 -4.80
C PHE A 61 2.75 -13.65 -4.73
N VAL A 62 2.21 -13.97 -3.56
CA VAL A 62 1.38 -15.16 -3.33
C VAL A 62 -0.09 -14.79 -3.46
N GLN A 63 -0.76 -15.32 -4.49
CA GLN A 63 -2.18 -15.10 -4.73
C GLN A 63 -3.02 -16.05 -3.87
N ILE A 64 -4.03 -15.51 -3.19
CA ILE A 64 -4.89 -16.27 -2.27
C ILE A 64 -6.34 -15.95 -2.61
N ILE A 65 -6.98 -16.91 -3.28
CA ILE A 65 -8.42 -16.86 -3.60
C ILE A 65 -9.20 -17.80 -2.67
N ASP A 66 -8.56 -18.86 -2.17
CA ASP A 66 -9.19 -19.85 -1.31
C ASP A 66 -9.84 -19.22 -0.07
N GLY A 67 -11.14 -19.51 0.08
CA GLY A 67 -11.93 -18.98 1.17
C GLY A 67 -11.52 -19.54 2.53
N GLY A 68 -10.99 -20.75 2.60
CA GLY A 68 -10.50 -21.37 3.83
C GLY A 68 -9.30 -20.61 4.40
N THR A 69 -8.28 -20.41 3.59
CA THR A 69 -7.07 -19.65 3.91
C THR A 69 -7.41 -18.22 4.31
N ARG A 70 -8.26 -17.52 3.54
CA ARG A 70 -8.68 -16.15 3.85
C ARG A 70 -9.46 -16.07 5.17
N ARG A 71 -10.34 -17.03 5.46
CA ARG A 71 -11.04 -17.12 6.77
C ARG A 71 -10.07 -17.40 7.91
N ALA A 72 -9.06 -18.24 7.71
CA ALA A 72 -8.04 -18.50 8.71
C ALA A 72 -7.24 -17.23 9.04
N PHE A 73 -6.79 -16.50 8.02
CA PHE A 73 -6.11 -15.22 8.20
C PHE A 73 -7.02 -14.17 8.86
N HIS A 74 -8.25 -14.02 8.41
CA HIS A 74 -9.21 -13.08 9.03
C HIS A 74 -9.41 -13.37 10.52
N ARG A 75 -9.52 -14.64 10.94
CA ARG A 75 -9.61 -14.97 12.38
C ARG A 75 -8.36 -14.52 13.15
N HIS A 76 -7.18 -14.69 12.58
CA HIS A 76 -5.93 -14.19 13.18
C HIS A 76 -5.92 -12.67 13.28
N VAL A 77 -6.37 -11.98 12.22
CA VAL A 77 -6.52 -10.52 12.21
C VAL A 77 -7.42 -10.02 13.32
N GLN A 78 -8.56 -10.68 13.56
CA GLN A 78 -9.46 -10.27 14.64
C GLN A 78 -8.88 -10.53 16.03
N ARG A 79 -8.02 -11.55 16.20
CA ARG A 79 -7.30 -11.77 17.46
C ARG A 79 -6.28 -10.66 17.73
N GLU A 80 -5.44 -10.32 16.76
CA GLU A 80 -4.48 -9.21 16.92
C GLU A 80 -5.18 -7.86 17.07
N ARG A 81 -6.36 -7.69 16.44
CA ARG A 81 -7.20 -6.51 16.65
C ARG A 81 -7.66 -6.40 18.11
N ALA A 82 -8.07 -7.51 18.71
CA ALA A 82 -8.47 -7.54 20.12
C ALA A 82 -7.27 -7.21 21.03
N VAL A 83 -6.10 -7.82 20.77
CA VAL A 83 -4.86 -7.52 21.52
C VAL A 83 -4.53 -6.03 21.49
N PHE A 84 -4.62 -5.37 20.33
CA PHE A 84 -4.41 -3.93 20.24
C PHE A 84 -5.52 -3.14 20.94
N ALA A 85 -6.78 -3.56 20.82
CA ALA A 85 -7.91 -2.90 21.49
C ALA A 85 -7.73 -2.85 23.01
N ASP A 86 -7.21 -3.93 23.60
CA ASP A 86 -6.94 -4.04 25.05
C ASP A 86 -5.86 -3.06 25.54
N THR A 87 -5.05 -2.50 24.63
CA THR A 87 -4.07 -1.44 24.96
C THR A 87 -4.69 -0.05 25.02
N LEU A 88 -5.94 0.11 24.58
CA LEU A 88 -6.62 1.40 24.46
C LEU A 88 -7.61 1.62 25.60
N THR A 89 -7.77 2.87 26.00
CA THR A 89 -8.74 3.28 27.03
C THR A 89 -9.54 4.52 26.59
N GLY A 90 -10.67 4.77 27.26
CA GLY A 90 -11.51 5.96 27.07
C GLY A 90 -11.95 6.20 25.62
N GLU A 91 -11.97 7.48 25.22
CA GLU A 91 -12.39 7.93 23.88
C GLU A 91 -11.60 7.24 22.74
N ARG A 92 -10.33 6.89 23.00
CA ARG A 92 -9.47 6.22 22.02
C ARG A 92 -9.97 4.81 21.71
N ALA A 93 -10.39 4.06 22.74
CA ALA A 93 -10.97 2.73 22.59
C ALA A 93 -12.30 2.78 21.83
N GLU A 94 -13.19 3.71 22.20
CA GLU A 94 -14.47 3.91 21.52
C GLU A 94 -14.30 4.25 20.04
N ARG A 95 -13.34 5.13 19.71
CA ARG A 95 -13.03 5.48 18.33
C ARG A 95 -12.49 4.29 17.55
N PHE A 96 -11.56 3.54 18.12
CA PHE A 96 -11.00 2.34 17.48
C PHE A 96 -12.07 1.28 17.21
N ALA A 97 -13.01 1.08 18.13
CA ALA A 97 -14.07 0.09 17.98
C ALA A 97 -14.90 0.25 16.69
N ARG A 98 -15.07 1.50 16.22
CA ARG A 98 -15.79 1.84 14.98
C ARG A 98 -14.96 1.74 13.71
N ILE A 99 -13.64 1.57 13.81
CA ILE A 99 -12.74 1.50 12.66
C ILE A 99 -12.66 0.06 12.18
N ARG A 100 -13.07 -0.17 10.92
CA ARG A 100 -12.73 -1.39 10.19
C ARG A 100 -11.24 -1.35 9.85
N ILE A 101 -10.55 -2.47 10.04
CA ILE A 101 -9.09 -2.59 9.86
C ILE A 101 -8.69 -3.48 8.68
N ASP A 102 -9.66 -4.15 8.05
CA ASP A 102 -9.38 -5.12 7.01
C ASP A 102 -10.55 -5.23 6.01
N GLY A 103 -10.27 -5.77 4.83
CA GLY A 103 -11.25 -6.19 3.83
C GLY A 103 -11.04 -7.63 3.39
N VAL A 104 -10.52 -8.50 4.27
CA VAL A 104 -10.01 -9.83 3.91
C VAL A 104 -11.12 -10.70 3.33
N LEU A 105 -12.34 -10.61 3.87
CA LEU A 105 -13.49 -11.42 3.44
C LEU A 105 -14.42 -10.70 2.47
N THR A 106 -14.32 -9.38 2.33
CA THR A 106 -15.14 -8.57 1.40
C THR A 106 -14.49 -8.40 0.04
N SER A 107 -13.14 -8.38 -0.02
CA SER A 107 -12.39 -8.49 -1.28
C SER A 107 -12.60 -9.86 -1.94
N SER A 108 -12.19 -10.02 -3.20
CA SER A 108 -12.22 -11.31 -3.90
C SER A 108 -10.85 -11.99 -3.96
N LEU A 109 -9.78 -11.20 -3.83
CA LEU A 109 -8.40 -11.65 -3.88
C LEU A 109 -7.62 -11.12 -2.68
N SER A 110 -6.83 -11.97 -2.06
CA SER A 110 -5.75 -11.57 -1.17
C SER A 110 -4.41 -11.81 -1.86
N LEU A 111 -3.47 -10.86 -1.73
CA LEU A 111 -2.12 -10.96 -2.27
C LEU A 111 -1.13 -10.76 -1.12
N VAL A 112 -0.34 -11.79 -0.83
CA VAL A 112 0.76 -11.67 0.13
C VAL A 112 2.03 -11.33 -0.60
N VAL A 113 2.68 -10.24 -0.20
CA VAL A 113 3.96 -9.80 -0.75
C VAL A 113 5.05 -10.13 0.25
N THR A 114 6.08 -10.82 -0.18
CA THR A 114 7.17 -11.30 0.68
C THR A 114 8.48 -10.54 0.43
N TYR A 115 9.45 -10.77 1.31
CA TYR A 115 10.83 -10.35 1.18
C TYR A 115 11.74 -11.56 1.38
N ASP A 116 12.54 -11.86 0.36
CA ASP A 116 13.62 -12.84 0.40
C ASP A 116 14.99 -12.12 0.53
N PRO A 117 15.62 -12.14 1.72
CA PRO A 117 16.93 -11.53 1.92
C PRO A 117 18.07 -12.27 1.21
N ALA A 118 17.89 -13.53 0.79
CA ALA A 118 18.92 -14.27 0.05
C ALA A 118 18.96 -13.90 -1.44
N ARG A 119 17.87 -13.32 -1.97
CA ARG A 119 17.77 -12.95 -3.38
C ARG A 119 18.78 -11.87 -3.76
N GLY A 120 19.38 -12.03 -4.95
CA GLY A 120 20.50 -11.21 -5.42
C GLY A 120 21.89 -11.71 -4.99
N GLY A 121 21.96 -12.84 -4.28
CA GLY A 121 23.23 -13.46 -3.86
C GLY A 121 23.85 -12.83 -2.61
N PRO A 122 25.05 -13.28 -2.21
CA PRO A 122 25.69 -12.86 -0.95
C PRO A 122 26.12 -11.38 -0.97
N ALA A 123 26.32 -10.79 -2.14
CA ALA A 123 26.84 -9.44 -2.32
C ALA A 123 25.87 -8.56 -3.14
N VAL A 124 24.75 -8.17 -2.52
CA VAL A 124 23.81 -7.22 -3.12
C VAL A 124 24.34 -5.79 -3.01
N LEU A 125 24.55 -5.15 -4.17
CA LEU A 125 25.00 -3.76 -4.26
C LEU A 125 24.07 -2.85 -3.45
N GLY A 126 24.62 -2.10 -2.50
CA GLY A 126 23.88 -1.15 -1.67
C GLY A 126 23.19 -1.72 -0.43
N ARG A 127 23.19 -3.05 -0.21
CA ARG A 127 22.56 -3.67 0.99
C ARG A 127 23.52 -3.81 2.18
N HIS A 128 24.83 -3.70 1.97
CA HIS A 128 25.83 -3.94 3.02
C HIS A 128 25.69 -3.01 4.24
N ALA A 129 25.29 -1.75 4.04
CA ALA A 129 25.21 -0.74 5.09
C ALA A 129 23.82 -0.64 5.73
N ILE A 130 22.76 -0.98 4.98
CA ILE A 130 21.37 -0.85 5.44
C ILE A 130 20.66 -2.17 5.18
N ALA A 131 20.52 -2.98 6.23
CA ALA A 131 19.90 -4.31 6.16
C ALA A 131 18.46 -4.26 5.62
N ASP A 132 17.73 -3.19 5.93
CA ASP A 132 16.34 -2.99 5.53
C ASP A 132 16.16 -2.49 4.09
N ALA A 133 17.24 -2.17 3.36
CA ALA A 133 17.13 -1.65 1.99
C ALA A 133 16.37 -2.63 1.06
N GLY A 134 16.48 -3.93 1.33
CA GLY A 134 15.69 -4.96 0.64
C GLY A 134 14.20 -4.86 0.98
N LEU A 135 13.83 -4.65 2.24
CA LEU A 135 12.44 -4.44 2.66
C LEU A 135 11.85 -3.16 2.05
N TYR A 136 12.62 -2.06 1.99
CA TYR A 136 12.16 -0.82 1.38
C TYR A 136 11.85 -1.01 -0.11
N SER A 137 12.65 -1.84 -0.78
CA SER A 137 12.40 -2.22 -2.18
C SER A 137 11.02 -2.88 -2.34
N VAL A 138 10.63 -3.78 -1.42
CA VAL A 138 9.29 -4.39 -1.43
C VAL A 138 8.18 -3.35 -1.24
N CYS A 139 8.35 -2.38 -0.35
CA CYS A 139 7.38 -1.30 -0.16
C CYS A 139 7.16 -0.46 -1.44
N LEU A 140 8.22 -0.23 -2.22
CA LEU A 140 8.12 0.46 -3.51
C LEU A 140 7.31 -0.35 -4.53
N ALA A 141 7.53 -1.67 -4.59
CA ALA A 141 6.73 -2.58 -5.41
C ALA A 141 5.24 -2.56 -5.03
N VAL A 142 4.93 -2.59 -3.72
CA VAL A 142 3.55 -2.47 -3.24
C VAL A 142 2.92 -1.12 -3.61
N GLN A 143 3.68 -0.02 -3.54
CA GLN A 143 3.16 1.30 -3.90
C GLN A 143 2.87 1.41 -5.40
N ASN A 144 3.69 0.84 -6.27
CA ASN A 144 3.40 0.75 -7.72
C ASN A 144 2.14 -0.09 -7.97
N LEU A 145 2.05 -1.26 -7.33
CA LEU A 145 0.87 -2.14 -7.39
C LEU A 145 -0.41 -1.36 -7.06
N TRP A 146 -0.36 -0.57 -5.99
CA TRP A 146 -1.52 0.19 -5.50
C TRP A 146 -1.98 1.27 -6.49
N LEU A 147 -1.03 1.98 -7.11
CA LEU A 147 -1.34 2.99 -8.13
C LEU A 147 -1.92 2.34 -9.38
N ALA A 148 -1.33 1.24 -9.85
CA ALA A 148 -1.82 0.48 -11.00
C ALA A 148 -3.23 -0.07 -10.74
N ALA A 149 -3.47 -0.69 -9.57
CA ALA A 149 -4.79 -1.16 -9.19
C ALA A 149 -5.83 -0.03 -9.16
N THR A 150 -5.46 1.15 -8.66
CA THR A 150 -6.34 2.32 -8.66
C THR A 150 -6.69 2.78 -10.09
N ALA A 151 -5.71 2.75 -11.01
CA ALA A 151 -5.93 3.09 -12.42
C ALA A 151 -6.85 2.08 -13.12
N GLU A 152 -6.79 0.81 -12.73
CA GLU A 152 -7.69 -0.26 -13.18
C GLU A 152 -9.07 -0.23 -12.50
N GLY A 153 -9.35 0.77 -11.66
CA GLY A 153 -10.62 0.90 -10.95
C GLY A 153 -10.80 -0.07 -9.77
N LEU A 154 -9.72 -0.69 -9.30
CA LEU A 154 -9.73 -1.60 -8.15
C LEU A 154 -9.35 -0.89 -6.86
N GLY A 155 -9.86 -1.42 -5.75
CA GLY A 155 -9.40 -1.10 -4.41
C GLY A 155 -8.21 -1.96 -4.00
N VAL A 156 -7.35 -1.40 -3.14
CA VAL A 156 -6.33 -2.14 -2.40
C VAL A 156 -6.45 -1.78 -0.93
N GLY A 157 -6.38 -2.77 -0.05
CA GLY A 157 -6.33 -2.58 1.39
C GLY A 157 -5.16 -3.32 2.01
N TRP A 158 -4.27 -2.64 2.74
CA TRP A 158 -3.17 -3.28 3.46
C TRP A 158 -3.63 -3.67 4.86
N VAL A 159 -3.57 -4.96 5.18
CA VAL A 159 -3.84 -5.49 6.52
C VAL A 159 -2.53 -5.77 7.21
N SER A 160 -2.30 -5.22 8.41
CA SER A 160 -1.05 -5.40 9.18
C SER A 160 -1.27 -5.86 10.62
N PHE A 161 -2.51 -6.24 10.97
CA PHE A 161 -2.85 -6.84 12.26
C PHE A 161 -2.60 -8.35 12.20
N TYR A 162 -1.35 -8.77 12.06
CA TYR A 162 -0.98 -10.19 12.02
C TYR A 162 0.45 -10.41 12.52
N ARG A 163 0.82 -11.69 12.72
CA ARG A 163 2.19 -12.11 13.05
C ARG A 163 2.83 -12.77 11.83
N GLU A 164 4.08 -12.43 11.53
CA GLU A 164 4.79 -12.96 10.35
C GLU A 164 4.82 -14.48 10.38
N GLU A 165 5.03 -15.09 11.55
CA GLU A 165 5.09 -16.54 11.75
C GLU A 165 3.76 -17.21 11.36
N PHE A 166 2.63 -16.64 11.78
CA PHE A 166 1.31 -17.18 11.43
C PHE A 166 1.10 -17.23 9.91
N VAL A 167 1.47 -16.15 9.19
CA VAL A 167 1.32 -16.09 7.74
C VAL A 167 2.28 -17.07 7.06
N ARG A 168 3.49 -17.24 7.60
CA ARG A 168 4.45 -18.22 7.08
C ARG A 168 3.90 -19.64 7.19
N ASP A 169 3.41 -20.02 8.36
CA ASP A 169 2.86 -21.36 8.59
C ASP A 169 1.59 -21.59 7.76
N LEU A 170 0.71 -20.59 7.70
CA LEU A 170 -0.53 -20.67 6.92
C LEU A 170 -0.29 -20.92 5.43
N LEU A 171 0.77 -20.34 4.86
CA LEU A 171 1.03 -20.36 3.42
C LEU A 171 2.20 -21.26 3.03
N GLY A 172 2.84 -21.94 3.99
CA GLY A 172 4.03 -22.75 3.75
C GLY A 172 5.23 -21.93 3.26
N ILE A 173 5.36 -20.67 3.70
CA ILE A 173 6.48 -19.81 3.30
C ILE A 173 7.77 -20.29 4.01
N PRO A 174 8.85 -20.56 3.25
CA PRO A 174 10.11 -21.05 3.79
C PRO A 174 10.68 -20.17 4.92
N ALA A 175 11.51 -20.79 5.77
CA ALA A 175 12.30 -20.05 6.75
C ALA A 175 13.22 -19.03 6.06
N GLY A 176 13.35 -17.85 6.65
CA GLY A 176 14.14 -16.74 6.09
C GLY A 176 13.36 -15.81 5.14
N ILE A 177 12.25 -16.25 4.56
CA ILE A 177 11.37 -15.38 3.76
C ILE A 177 10.32 -14.73 4.67
N ARG A 178 10.22 -13.40 4.59
CA ARG A 178 9.36 -12.60 5.46
C ARG A 178 8.11 -12.14 4.74
N PRO A 179 6.89 -12.38 5.24
CA PRO A 179 5.68 -11.75 4.74
C PRO A 179 5.68 -10.25 5.09
N VAL A 180 5.73 -9.38 4.09
CA VAL A 180 5.79 -7.92 4.27
C VAL A 180 4.39 -7.30 4.29
N ALA A 181 3.53 -7.72 3.36
CA ALA A 181 2.20 -7.16 3.19
C ALA A 181 1.16 -8.26 2.95
N TRP A 182 -0.01 -8.13 3.57
CA TRP A 182 -1.23 -8.80 3.13
C TRP A 182 -2.16 -7.77 2.51
N LEU A 183 -2.36 -7.85 1.20
CA LEU A 183 -3.16 -6.91 0.44
C LEU A 183 -4.51 -7.53 0.07
N CYS A 184 -5.60 -6.83 0.36
CA CYS A 184 -6.93 -7.15 -0.13
C CYS A 184 -7.14 -6.42 -1.47
N LEU A 185 -7.47 -7.14 -2.55
CA LEU A 185 -7.69 -6.59 -3.89
C LEU A 185 -9.08 -6.96 -4.41
N GLY A 186 -9.70 -6.03 -5.11
CA GLY A 186 -10.96 -6.29 -5.80
C GLY A 186 -11.66 -5.04 -6.34
N PRO A 187 -12.70 -5.21 -7.16
CA PRO A 187 -13.55 -4.13 -7.58
C PRO A 187 -14.22 -3.47 -6.38
N VAL A 188 -14.42 -2.16 -6.47
CA VAL A 188 -15.01 -1.35 -5.40
C VAL A 188 -16.25 -0.62 -5.88
N THR A 189 -17.21 -0.44 -4.99
CA THR A 189 -18.38 0.41 -5.24
C THR A 189 -18.00 1.88 -5.43
N ARG A 190 -16.97 2.33 -4.68
CA ARG A 190 -16.41 3.68 -4.73
C ARG A 190 -15.08 3.73 -3.98
N LEU A 191 -14.29 4.77 -4.23
CA LEU A 191 -13.16 5.15 -3.37
C LEU A 191 -13.56 6.35 -2.51
N ALA A 192 -13.21 6.31 -1.22
CA ALA A 192 -13.51 7.41 -0.30
C ALA A 192 -12.75 8.69 -0.69
N ALA A 193 -13.40 9.85 -0.59
CA ALA A 193 -12.76 11.13 -0.91
C ALA A 193 -11.62 11.49 0.05
N ARG A 194 -11.64 11.00 1.30
CA ARG A 194 -10.60 11.21 2.33
C ARG A 194 -10.28 9.89 3.05
N PRO A 195 -9.10 9.73 3.67
CA PRO A 195 -8.74 8.53 4.42
C PRO A 195 -9.72 8.19 5.53
N ASP A 196 -9.98 6.91 5.74
CA ASP A 196 -10.90 6.46 6.79
C ASP A 196 -10.45 6.87 8.19
N LEU A 197 -9.14 6.83 8.46
CA LEU A 197 -8.60 7.28 9.75
C LEU A 197 -8.87 8.77 10.01
N GLU A 198 -8.95 9.61 8.98
CA GLU A 198 -9.38 11.01 9.14
C GLU A 198 -10.88 11.10 9.35
N ARG A 199 -11.68 10.38 8.56
CA ARG A 199 -13.14 10.35 8.67
C ARG A 199 -13.63 9.90 10.04
N HIS A 200 -12.93 8.93 10.64
CA HIS A 200 -13.22 8.43 11.99
C HIS A 200 -12.52 9.24 13.09
N GLY A 201 -11.79 10.31 12.75
CA GLY A 201 -11.11 11.19 13.70
C GLY A 201 -9.91 10.56 14.40
N TRP A 202 -9.35 9.47 13.88
CA TRP A 202 -8.22 8.77 14.50
C TRP A 202 -6.93 9.58 14.42
N ALA A 203 -6.70 10.23 13.28
CA ALA A 203 -5.57 11.09 13.00
C ALA A 203 -5.96 12.16 11.96
N ARG A 204 -5.13 13.19 11.80
CA ARG A 204 -5.26 14.20 10.75
C ARG A 204 -3.97 14.24 9.93
N ARG A 205 -4.05 14.57 8.64
CA ARG A 205 -2.87 14.80 7.81
C ARG A 205 -2.06 15.96 8.37
N ARG A 206 -0.74 15.77 8.41
CA ARG A 206 0.20 16.85 8.71
C ARG A 206 0.34 17.74 7.47
N PRO A 207 0.44 19.08 7.65
CA PRO A 207 0.89 19.98 6.60
C PRO A 207 2.21 19.52 5.98
N LEU A 208 2.41 19.74 4.67
CA LEU A 208 3.65 19.38 3.98
C LEU A 208 4.86 20.13 4.58
N ALA A 209 4.70 21.42 4.92
CA ALA A 209 5.75 22.22 5.53
C ALA A 209 6.26 21.67 6.87
N ASP A 210 5.46 20.85 7.58
CA ASP A 210 5.86 20.25 8.85
C ASP A 210 6.88 19.11 8.68
N VAL A 211 7.01 18.56 7.48
CA VAL A 211 7.88 17.42 7.15
C VAL A 211 8.97 17.77 6.13
N VAL A 212 9.04 19.02 5.69
CA VAL A 212 10.10 19.53 4.81
C VAL A 212 11.13 20.29 5.63
N HIS A 213 12.38 19.85 5.53
CA HIS A 213 13.53 20.49 6.14
C HIS A 213 14.53 20.89 5.06
N ALA A 214 15.14 22.06 5.18
CA ALA A 214 16.18 22.55 4.28
C ALA A 214 17.55 22.27 4.88
N GLU A 215 18.38 21.46 4.19
CA GLU A 215 19.74 21.05 4.56
C GLU A 215 19.89 20.25 5.87
N ARG A 216 19.31 20.71 6.97
CA ARG A 216 19.44 20.14 8.31
C ARG A 216 18.08 19.92 8.95
N TRP A 217 17.98 18.87 9.76
CA TRP A 217 16.79 18.60 10.55
C TRP A 217 16.42 19.81 11.43
N GLY A 218 15.15 20.20 11.40
CA GLY A 218 14.63 21.35 12.12
C GLY A 218 14.65 22.68 11.36
N ALA A 219 15.54 22.86 10.38
CA ALA A 219 15.52 24.05 9.52
C ALA A 219 14.35 23.92 8.52
N ARG A 220 13.35 24.79 8.59
CA ARG A 220 12.17 24.71 7.72
C ARG A 220 12.51 25.15 6.31
N GLY A 221 12.21 24.29 5.33
CA GLY A 221 12.16 24.70 3.92
C GLY A 221 10.73 25.11 3.58
N GLU A 222 10.54 26.24 2.90
CA GLU A 222 9.24 26.56 2.31
C GLU A 222 9.07 25.71 1.05
N PRO A 223 8.11 24.76 1.00
CA PRO A 223 7.73 24.20 -0.28
C PRO A 223 7.15 25.36 -1.10
N ALA A 224 7.69 25.61 -2.30
CA ALA A 224 7.14 26.62 -3.20
C ALA A 224 5.62 26.47 -3.24
N SER A 225 4.90 27.55 -2.90
CA SER A 225 3.44 27.52 -2.91
C SER A 225 2.99 27.05 -4.29
N ALA A 226 2.14 26.02 -4.34
CA ALA A 226 1.49 25.65 -5.58
C ALA A 226 0.70 26.87 -6.03
N GLY A 227 1.25 27.61 -7.01
CA GLY A 227 0.70 28.86 -7.46
C GLY A 227 -0.77 28.69 -7.84
N THR A 228 -1.63 29.42 -7.14
CA THR A 228 -3.01 29.64 -7.57
C THR A 228 -2.93 30.38 -8.89
N ALA A 229 -2.97 29.66 -10.01
CA ALA A 229 -3.25 30.26 -11.31
C ALA A 229 -4.75 30.63 -11.34
N CYS A 230 -5.10 31.69 -10.61
CA CYS A 230 -6.30 32.47 -10.84
C CYS A 230 -5.86 33.72 -11.59
N GLY A 231 -5.98 33.68 -12.91
CA GLY A 231 -5.91 34.85 -13.77
C GLY A 231 -7.19 34.86 -14.60
N ARG A 232 -8.18 35.61 -14.12
CA ARG A 232 -9.22 36.17 -14.98
C ARG A 232 -8.57 37.35 -15.70
N ASP A 233 -8.79 37.44 -17.01
CA ASP A 233 -9.23 38.65 -17.69
C ASP A 233 -10.34 38.24 -18.66
#